data_AF-A0A3N9N5B3-F1
#
_entry.id   AF-A0A3N9N5B3-F1
#
_cell.length_a   1.000
_cell.length_b   1.000
_cell.length_c   1.000
_cell.angle_alpha   90.00
_cell.angle_beta   90.00
_cell.angle_gamma   90.00
#
_symmetry.space_group_name_H-M   'P 1'
#
loop_
_entity.id
_entity.type
_entity.pdbx_description
1 polymer ?
#
loop_
_entity_poly.entity_id
_entity_poly.type
_entity_poly.pdbx_seq_one_letter_code
_entity_poly.pdbx_strand_id
1 'polypeptide(L)'
;MTKIAVIYYGMGNVRSVCNAIEAVGGEACVAQNPTDLEHAHGIILPGVGAFGDGIRNLRERGWDTALEQQVINHGKPFLGICLGMQLLAETGNEHGQHAGLGWLKGSVSRL
;
A
#
# COMPACT_ATOMS: atom_id res chain seq x y z
N MET A 1 -7.07 21.11 -2.79
CA MET A 1 -5.95 20.59 -1.99
C MET A 1 -5.51 19.26 -2.57
N THR A 2 -4.25 18.86 -2.40
CA THR A 2 -3.75 17.57 -2.92
C THR A 2 -4.37 16.42 -2.12
N LYS A 3 -5.31 15.70 -2.73
CA LYS A 3 -5.98 14.54 -2.14
C LYS A 3 -5.12 13.28 -2.22
N ILE A 4 -4.78 12.70 -1.07
CA ILE A 4 -3.95 11.50 -0.93
C ILE A 4 -4.81 10.36 -0.37
N ALA A 5 -4.89 9.25 -1.10
CA ALA A 5 -5.54 8.04 -0.61
C ALA A 5 -4.61 7.27 0.33
N VAL A 6 -5.09 6.92 1.51
CA VAL A 6 -4.41 6.04 2.47
C VAL A 6 -5.17 4.73 2.50
N ILE A 7 -4.55 3.66 2.01
CA ILE A 7 -5.22 2.35 1.88
C ILE A 7 -5.46 1.73 3.25
N TYR A 8 -6.71 1.34 3.51
CA TYR A 8 -7.10 0.48 4.63
C TYR A 8 -7.46 -0.92 4.12
N TYR A 9 -6.51 -1.83 4.31
CA TYR A 9 -6.64 -3.25 3.96
C TYR A 9 -6.66 -4.13 5.22
N GLY A 10 -7.08 -3.58 6.36
CA GLY A 10 -7.13 -4.27 7.65
C GLY A 10 -5.84 -4.20 8.46
N MET A 11 -4.81 -3.51 7.97
CA MET A 11 -3.52 -3.36 8.64
C MET A 11 -2.96 -1.94 8.48
N GLY A 12 -2.03 -1.56 9.37
CA GLY A 12 -1.29 -0.30 9.32
C GLY A 12 -1.82 0.79 10.26
N ASN A 13 -0.97 1.78 10.53
CA ASN A 13 -1.32 2.93 11.35
C ASN A 13 -1.95 4.06 10.50
N VAL A 14 -3.14 3.82 9.98
CA VAL A 14 -3.84 4.73 9.05
C VAL A 14 -4.03 6.12 9.67
N ARG A 15 -4.41 6.20 10.95
CA ARG A 15 -4.70 7.47 11.62
C ARG A 15 -3.47 8.38 11.68
N SER A 16 -2.30 7.86 12.06
CA SER A 16 -1.09 8.68 12.09
C SER A 16 -0.65 9.14 10.70
N VAL A 17 -0.84 8.31 9.67
CA VAL A 17 -0.55 8.70 8.28
C VAL A 17 -1.49 9.81 7.81
N CYS A 18 -2.78 9.71 8.09
CA CYS A 18 -3.74 10.78 7.79
C CYS A 18 -3.34 12.10 8.47
N ASN A 19 -3.04 12.07 9.78
CA ASN A 19 -2.59 13.25 10.50
C ASN A 19 -1.31 13.86 9.90
N ALA A 20 -0.37 13.03 9.44
CA ALA A 20 0.87 13.51 8.82
C ALA A 20 0.61 14.21 7.48
N ILE A 21 -0.30 13.68 6.66
CA ILE A 21 -0.73 14.31 5.39
C ILE A 21 -1.37 15.68 5.67
N GLU A 22 -2.29 15.75 6.64
CA GLU A 22 -2.97 16.99 7.02
C GLU A 22 -1.99 18.03 7.57
N ALA A 23 -1.03 17.59 8.39
CA ALA A 23 0.00 18.46 8.96
C ALA A 23 0.90 19.14 7.90
N VAL A 24 1.05 18.53 6.71
CA VAL A 24 1.79 19.10 5.59
C VAL A 24 0.89 19.79 4.54
N GLY A 25 -0.40 20.00 4.88
CA GLY A 25 -1.36 20.73 4.03
C GLY A 25 -2.04 19.89 2.94
N GLY A 26 -1.92 18.57 2.98
CA GLY A 26 -2.65 17.66 2.11
C GLY A 26 -4.05 17.32 2.64
N GLU A 27 -4.89 16.75 1.78
CA GLU A 27 -6.20 16.19 2.17
C GLU A 27 -6.06 14.66 2.24
N ALA A 28 -6.21 14.08 3.43
CA ALA A 28 -6.16 12.64 3.61
C ALA A 28 -7.54 12.01 3.36
N CYS A 29 -7.55 10.94 2.56
CA CYS A 29 -8.75 10.13 2.33
C CYS A 29 -8.44 8.67 2.67
N VAL A 30 -9.15 8.10 3.64
CA VAL A 30 -9.01 6.68 3.97
C VAL A 30 -9.74 5.88 2.90
N ALA A 31 -8.99 5.16 2.06
CA ALA A 31 -9.53 4.30 1.02
C ALA A 31 -9.88 2.93 1.62
N GLN A 32 -11.15 2.56 1.57
CA GLN A 32 -11.65 1.29 2.08
C GLN A 32 -12.02 0.32 0.94
N ASN A 33 -12.19 0.83 -0.27
CA ASN A 33 -12.47 0.06 -1.47
C ASN A 33 -11.48 0.42 -2.60
N PRO A 34 -11.15 -0.52 -3.50
CA PRO A 34 -10.26 -0.27 -4.64
C PRO A 34 -10.64 0.92 -5.52
N THR A 35 -11.94 1.19 -5.69
CA THR A 35 -12.48 2.32 -6.46
C THR A 35 -12.15 3.69 -5.86
N ASP A 36 -11.85 3.76 -4.56
CA ASP A 36 -11.53 5.01 -3.87
C ASP A 36 -10.22 5.64 -4.40
N LEU A 37 -9.37 4.84 -5.06
CA LEU A 37 -8.09 5.27 -5.61
C LEU A 37 -8.24 6.13 -6.87
N GLU A 38 -9.38 6.07 -7.57
CA GLU A 38 -9.58 6.73 -8.87
C GLU A 38 -9.43 8.26 -8.80
N HIS A 39 -9.92 8.87 -7.72
CA HIS A 39 -9.99 10.32 -7.56
C HIS A 39 -8.82 10.89 -6.74
N ALA A 40 -7.89 10.06 -6.28
CA ALA A 40 -6.72 10.49 -5.53
C ALA A 40 -5.59 10.95 -6.46
N HIS A 41 -4.86 11.97 -6.04
CA HIS A 41 -3.66 12.48 -6.71
C HIS A 41 -2.42 11.64 -6.39
N GLY A 42 -2.44 10.91 -5.26
CA GLY A 42 -1.38 10.01 -4.85
C GLY A 42 -1.92 8.96 -3.87
N ILE A 43 -1.16 7.88 -3.71
CA ILE A 43 -1.57 6.70 -2.95
C ILE A 43 -0.49 6.39 -1.92
N ILE A 44 -0.90 6.16 -0.68
CA ILE A 44 -0.06 5.63 0.39
C ILE A 44 -0.57 4.25 0.80
N LEU A 45 0.33 3.28 0.77
CA LEU A 45 0.11 1.96 1.36
C LEU A 45 0.88 1.87 2.68
N PRO A 46 0.24 2.10 3.83
CA PRO A 46 0.85 1.82 5.12
C PRO A 46 0.91 0.31 5.37
N GLY A 47 1.74 -0.14 6.30
CA GLY A 47 1.68 -1.53 6.74
C GLY A 47 2.44 -1.79 8.04
N VAL A 48 1.94 -2.75 8.80
CA VAL A 48 2.57 -3.37 9.98
C VAL A 48 2.23 -4.85 9.98
N GLY A 49 3.02 -5.68 10.68
CA GLY A 49 2.80 -7.12 10.74
C GLY A 49 3.61 -7.89 9.69
N ALA A 50 3.18 -9.11 9.39
CA ALA A 50 3.95 -10.05 8.58
C ALA A 50 3.71 -9.90 7.07
N PHE A 51 4.73 -10.22 6.27
CA PHE A 51 4.66 -10.12 4.80
C PHE A 51 3.49 -10.91 4.19
N GLY A 52 3.36 -12.18 4.57
CA GLY A 52 2.32 -13.08 4.04
C GLY A 52 0.90 -12.59 4.36
N ASP A 53 0.69 -12.06 5.56
CA ASP A 53 -0.59 -11.49 5.97
C ASP A 53 -0.94 -10.24 5.16
N GLY A 54 0.05 -9.39 4.90
CA GLY A 54 -0.15 -8.18 4.12
C GLY A 54 -0.57 -8.44 2.68
N ILE A 55 0.13 -9.34 1.98
CA ILE A 55 -0.26 -9.70 0.62
C ILE A 55 -1.64 -10.36 0.58
N ARG A 56 -1.93 -11.28 1.51
CA ARG A 56 -3.23 -11.95 1.55
C ARG A 56 -4.35 -10.94 1.69
N ASN A 57 -4.24 -10.01 2.64
CA ASN A 57 -5.26 -8.98 2.87
C ASN A 57 -5.44 -8.02 1.68
N LEU A 58 -4.36 -7.72 0.93
CA LEU A 58 -4.47 -6.94 -0.30
C LEU A 58 -5.27 -7.70 -1.38
N ARG A 59 -4.90 -8.96 -1.63
CA ARG A 59 -5.51 -9.79 -2.69
C ARG A 59 -6.96 -10.13 -2.41
N GLU A 60 -7.30 -10.49 -1.17
CA GLU A 60 -8.68 -10.84 -0.78
C GLU A 60 -9.67 -9.70 -1.03
N ARG A 61 -9.18 -8.45 -1.06
CA ARG A 61 -9.98 -7.24 -1.27
C ARG A 61 -9.74 -6.59 -2.65
N GLY A 62 -8.99 -7.24 -3.53
CA GLY A 62 -8.71 -6.74 -4.89
C GLY A 62 -7.84 -5.48 -4.95
N TRP A 63 -7.09 -5.17 -3.88
CA TRP A 63 -6.21 -4.01 -3.86
C TRP A 63 -5.02 -4.14 -4.79
N ASP A 64 -4.50 -5.36 -4.96
CA ASP A 64 -3.37 -5.65 -5.85
C ASP A 64 -3.65 -5.23 -7.30
N THR A 65 -4.83 -5.59 -7.81
CA THR A 65 -5.25 -5.26 -9.18
C THR A 65 -5.45 -3.74 -9.34
N ALA A 66 -6.07 -3.08 -8.37
CA ALA A 66 -6.27 -1.63 -8.43
C ALA A 66 -4.96 -0.86 -8.25
N LEU A 67 -4.04 -1.35 -7.42
CA LEU A 67 -2.71 -0.78 -7.27
C LEU A 67 -1.92 -0.89 -8.58
N GLU A 68 -1.92 -2.05 -9.23
CA GLU A 68 -1.30 -2.24 -10.55
C GLU A 68 -1.86 -1.23 -11.56
N GLN A 69 -3.19 -1.12 -11.64
CA GLN A 69 -3.83 -0.20 -12.57
C GLN A 69 -3.50 1.26 -12.29
N GLN A 70 -3.58 1.70 -11.03
CA GLN A 70 -3.43 3.11 -10.69
C GLN A 70 -1.97 3.54 -10.65
N VAL A 71 -1.06 2.68 -10.19
CA VAL A 71 0.35 3.04 -10.00
C VAL A 71 1.18 2.68 -11.21
N ILE A 72 1.11 1.43 -11.69
CA ILE A 72 1.96 0.96 -12.79
C ILE A 72 1.41 1.45 -14.13
N ASN A 73 0.11 1.26 -14.38
CA ASN A 73 -0.47 1.60 -15.68
C ASN A 73 -0.75 3.10 -15.82
N HIS A 74 -1.30 3.75 -14.79
CA HIS A 74 -1.61 5.19 -14.84
C HIS A 74 -0.50 6.10 -14.28
N GLY A 75 0.54 5.56 -13.67
CA GLY A 75 1.67 6.35 -13.16
C GLY A 75 1.34 7.23 -11.96
N LYS A 76 0.30 6.91 -11.17
CA LYS A 76 -0.01 7.72 -9.98
C LYS A 76 1.14 7.64 -8.97
N PRO A 77 1.55 8.77 -8.37
CA PRO A 77 2.52 8.78 -7.28
C PRO A 77 2.11 7.82 -6.16
N PHE A 78 3.06 6.98 -5.74
CA PHE A 78 2.84 5.95 -4.74
C PHE A 78 3.93 5.97 -3.65
N LEU A 79 3.54 5.74 -2.41
CA LEU A 79 4.44 5.57 -1.27
C LEU A 79 4.04 4.36 -0.42
N GLY A 80 4.92 3.36 -0.33
CA GLY A 80 4.80 2.27 0.63
C GLY A 80 5.50 2.64 1.93
N ILE A 81 4.89 2.37 3.09
CA ILE A 81 5.48 2.65 4.41
C ILE A 81 5.65 1.34 5.19
N CYS A 82 6.88 1.10 5.68
CA CYS A 82 7.25 -0.09 6.45
C CYS A 82 6.89 -1.38 5.69
N LEU A 83 5.95 -2.19 6.19
CA LEU A 83 5.50 -3.37 5.46
C LEU A 83 4.95 -3.01 4.08
N GLY A 84 4.22 -1.89 3.92
CA GLY A 84 3.71 -1.48 2.61
C GLY A 84 4.79 -1.23 1.56
N MET A 85 6.01 -0.86 1.97
CA MET A 85 7.20 -0.78 1.10
C MET A 85 7.73 -2.18 0.76
N GLN A 86 7.77 -3.07 1.75
CA GLN A 86 8.28 -4.42 1.59
C GLN A 86 7.44 -5.23 0.59
N LEU A 87 6.11 -5.06 0.63
CA LEU A 87 5.18 -5.76 -0.27
C LEU A 87 5.42 -5.48 -1.76
N LEU A 88 6.17 -4.43 -2.10
CA LEU A 88 6.54 -4.09 -3.48
C LEU A 88 7.54 -5.08 -4.10
N ALA A 89 8.28 -5.82 -3.28
CA ALA A 89 9.25 -6.80 -3.74
C ALA A 89 8.59 -8.00 -4.45
N GLU A 90 9.37 -8.79 -5.19
CA GLU A 90 8.90 -10.04 -5.80
C GLU A 90 8.50 -11.07 -4.75
N THR A 91 9.27 -11.18 -3.66
CA THR A 91 9.00 -12.18 -2.61
C THR A 91 9.33 -11.67 -1.21
N GLY A 92 8.64 -12.22 -0.20
CA GLY A 92 8.97 -12.08 1.21
C GLY A 92 9.11 -13.44 1.87
N ASN A 93 10.11 -13.59 2.73
CA ASN A 93 10.52 -14.89 3.30
C ASN A 93 10.19 -15.05 4.79
N GLU A 94 9.43 -14.11 5.37
CA GLU A 94 9.00 -14.18 6.76
C GLU A 94 7.89 -15.23 6.94
N HIS A 95 8.12 -16.21 7.83
CA HIS A 95 7.21 -17.33 8.11
C HIS A 95 6.84 -18.21 6.91
N GLY A 96 7.63 -18.16 5.84
CA GLY A 96 7.37 -18.88 4.59
C GLY A 96 7.75 -18.02 3.40
N GLN A 97 7.68 -18.57 2.20
CA GLN A 97 7.90 -17.80 0.98
C GLN A 97 6.56 -17.32 0.43
N HIS A 98 6.43 -16.01 0.26
CA HIS A 98 5.20 -15.35 -0.20
C HIS A 98 5.51 -14.46 -1.41
N ALA A 99 4.73 -14.60 -2.48
CA ALA A 99 4.82 -13.72 -3.65
C ALA A 99 4.28 -12.33 -3.32
N GLY A 100 5.08 -11.29 -3.52
CA GLY A 100 4.69 -9.88 -3.33
C GLY A 100 3.91 -9.30 -4.52
N LEU A 101 3.93 -7.97 -4.64
CA LEU A 101 3.41 -7.25 -5.81
C LEU A 101 4.38 -7.32 -7.01
N GLY A 102 5.68 -7.54 -6.77
CA GLY A 102 6.65 -7.76 -7.84
C GLY A 102 7.03 -6.52 -8.65
N TRP A 103 6.82 -5.32 -8.11
CA TRP A 103 7.21 -4.07 -8.75
C TRP A 103 8.71 -3.81 -8.65
N LEU A 104 9.34 -4.34 -7.61
CA LEU A 104 10.77 -4.23 -7.35
C LEU A 104 11.41 -5.63 -7.35
N LYS A 105 12.48 -5.78 -8.13
CA LYS A 105 13.26 -7.03 -8.16
C LYS A 105 13.91 -7.31 -6.81
N GLY A 106 13.86 -8.57 -6.39
CA GLY A 106 14.49 -9.03 -5.17
C GLY A 106 13.51 -9.54 -4.11
N SER A 107 14.07 -9.94 -2.98
CA SER A 107 13.34 -10.54 -1.88
C SER A 107 13.57 -9.80 -0.57
N VAL A 108 12.51 -9.72 0.24
CA VAL A 108 12.60 -9.24 1.62
C VAL A 108 12.93 -10.43 2.50
N SER A 109 14.18 -10.49 2.96
CA SER A 109 14.68 -11.55 3.83
C SER A 109 15.06 -10.99 5.20
N ARG A 110 14.40 -11.51 6.26
CA ARG A 110 14.64 -11.20 7.68
C ARG A 110 14.33 -9.74 8.06
N LEU A 111 13.48 -9.55 9.06
CA LEU A 111 13.19 -8.26 9.71
C LEU A 111 13.80 -8.21 11.11
#